data_AF-A0A7V8DFI1-F1
#
_entry.id   AF-A0A7V8DFI1-F1
#
_cell.length_a   1.000
_cell.length_b   1.000
_cell.length_c   1.000
_cell.angle_alpha   90.00
_cell.angle_beta   90.00
_cell.angle_gamma   90.00
#
_symmetry.space_group_name_H-M   'P 1'
#
loop_
_entity.id
_entity.type
_entity.pdbx_description
1 polymer ?
#
loop_
_entity_poly.entity_id
_entity_poly.type
_entity_poly.pdbx_seq_one_letter_code
_entity_poly.pdbx_strand_id
1 'polypeptide(L)'
;MTEMEIMDFLEASWRLLFAQAGSTVSLQTRATNLRPEIIGNQAGFSFEMAWNSDATPGFRSLVFCVVKNGRLHVALYQGTGIGFYDRHLADARAVMESLHTLAGPPPPTTG
;
A
#
# COMPACT_ATOMS: atom_id res chain seq x y z
N MET A 1 7.51 -9.68 12.26
CA MET A 1 7.82 -8.69 11.22
C MET A 1 7.24 -7.36 11.68
N THR A 2 8.06 -6.32 11.73
CA THR A 2 7.67 -4.94 12.09
C THR A 2 7.03 -4.23 10.90
N GLU A 3 6.32 -3.12 11.15
CA GLU A 3 5.71 -2.29 10.07
C GLU A 3 6.76 -1.82 9.05
N MET A 4 7.95 -1.46 9.55
CA MET A 4 9.08 -1.04 8.73
C MET A 4 9.63 -2.19 7.88
N GLU A 5 9.76 -3.39 8.45
CA GLU A 5 10.15 -4.59 7.68
C GLU A 5 9.10 -4.95 6.62
N ILE A 6 7.81 -4.77 6.90
CA ILE A 6 6.75 -4.98 5.91
C ILE A 6 6.86 -3.95 4.78
N MET A 7 7.07 -2.68 5.12
CA MET A 7 7.23 -1.62 4.12
C MET A 7 8.46 -1.87 3.24
N ASP A 8 9.60 -2.27 3.82
CA ASP A 8 10.81 -2.62 3.07
C ASP A 8 10.57 -3.83 2.14
N PHE A 9 9.86 -4.85 2.63
CA PHE A 9 9.49 -6.02 1.83
C PHE A 9 8.56 -5.64 0.66
N LEU A 10 7.56 -4.80 0.93
CA LEU A 10 6.64 -4.32 -0.09
C LEU A 10 7.37 -3.48 -1.14
N GLU A 11 8.23 -2.55 -0.72
CA GLU A 11 9.05 -1.75 -1.64
C GLU A 11 9.90 -2.62 -2.56
N ALA A 12 10.60 -3.60 -1.99
CA ALA A 12 11.44 -4.52 -2.75
C ALA A 12 10.60 -5.34 -3.74
N SER A 13 9.44 -5.84 -3.31
CA SER A 13 8.52 -6.61 -4.14
C SER A 13 7.97 -5.79 -5.31
N TRP A 14 7.55 -4.54 -5.05
CA TRP A 14 7.05 -3.66 -6.10
C TRP A 14 8.15 -3.17 -7.04
N ARG A 15 9.36 -2.91 -6.53
CA ARG A 15 10.52 -2.65 -7.39
C ARG A 15 10.79 -3.81 -8.33
N LEU A 16 10.75 -5.05 -7.85
CA LEU A 16 10.93 -6.22 -8.71
C LEU A 16 9.83 -6.33 -9.77
N LEU A 17 8.57 -6.17 -9.35
CA LEU A 17 7.41 -6.24 -10.25
C LEU A 17 7.47 -5.19 -11.36
N PHE A 18 7.81 -3.94 -11.01
CA PHE A 18 7.79 -2.82 -11.93
C PHE A 18 9.11 -2.60 -12.69
N ALA A 19 10.23 -3.10 -12.18
CA ALA A 19 11.51 -3.11 -12.91
C ALA A 19 11.41 -3.97 -14.18
N GLN A 20 10.65 -5.06 -14.15
CA GLN A 20 10.38 -5.87 -15.35
C GLN A 20 9.63 -5.09 -16.44
N ALA A 21 8.90 -4.04 -16.07
CA ALA A 21 8.17 -3.16 -16.98
C ALA A 21 8.97 -1.90 -17.37
N GLY A 22 10.27 -1.81 -17.08
CA GLY A 22 11.08 -0.62 -17.35
C GLY A 22 10.69 0.60 -16.52
N SER A 23 10.06 0.38 -15.36
CA SER A 23 9.57 1.45 -14.48
C SER A 23 10.50 1.67 -13.29
N THR A 24 10.64 2.92 -12.85
CA THR A 24 11.34 3.31 -11.62
C THR A 24 10.34 3.56 -10.50
N VAL A 25 10.49 2.85 -9.39
CA VAL A 25 9.64 2.99 -8.18
C VAL A 25 10.36 3.82 -7.12
N SER A 26 9.71 4.90 -6.67
CA SER A 26 10.16 5.73 -5.56
C SER A 26 9.13 5.70 -4.41
N LEU A 27 9.54 5.23 -3.24
CA LEU A 27 8.82 5.58 -2.01
C LEU A 27 9.32 6.93 -1.56
N GLN A 28 8.42 7.90 -1.39
CA GLN A 28 8.80 9.16 -0.76
C GLN A 28 9.31 8.85 0.65
N THR A 29 10.51 9.35 0.95
CA THR A 29 11.25 9.32 2.23
C THR A 29 10.73 8.36 3.32
N ARG A 30 11.35 7.18 3.40
CA ARG A 30 10.91 6.03 4.20
C ARG A 30 10.44 6.34 5.64
N ALA A 31 11.13 7.22 6.35
CA ALA A 31 10.88 7.46 7.78
C ALA A 31 9.66 8.36 8.06
N THR A 32 9.24 9.21 7.13
CA THR A 32 8.14 10.17 7.34
C THR A 32 6.84 9.77 6.64
N ASN A 33 6.89 8.69 5.86
CA ASN A 33 5.80 8.27 4.99
C ASN A 33 4.91 7.19 5.62
N LEU A 34 5.46 6.42 6.57
CA LEU A 34 4.69 5.43 7.32
C LEU A 34 3.84 6.13 8.37
N ARG A 35 2.53 5.92 8.32
CA ARG A 35 1.54 6.52 9.20
C ARG A 35 0.78 5.40 9.91
N PRO A 36 0.79 5.32 11.25
CA PRO A 36 -0.10 4.42 11.97
C PRO A 36 -1.55 4.80 11.67
N GLU A 37 -2.40 3.80 11.41
CA GLU A 37 -3.81 4.00 11.06
C GLU A 37 -4.69 2.97 11.78
N ILE A 38 -5.95 3.32 11.99
CA ILE A 38 -6.99 2.35 12.39
C ILE A 38 -7.84 2.07 11.15
N ILE A 39 -7.86 0.81 10.71
CA ILE A 39 -8.54 0.39 9.49
C ILE A 39 -9.68 -0.55 9.90
N GLY A 40 -10.90 -0.01 9.88
CA GLY A 40 -12.04 -0.62 10.56
C GLY A 40 -11.80 -0.68 12.08
N ASN A 41 -11.60 -1.88 12.63
CA ASN A 41 -11.32 -2.11 14.06
C ASN A 41 -9.95 -2.76 14.27
N GLN A 42 -9.00 -2.57 13.36
CA GLN A 42 -7.68 -3.18 13.42
C GLN A 42 -6.61 -2.10 13.36
N ALA A 43 -5.56 -2.27 14.17
CA ALA A 43 -4.34 -1.47 14.02
C ALA A 43 -3.65 -1.85 12.71
N GLY A 44 -3.24 -0.84 11.96
CA GLY A 44 -2.52 -0.98 10.72
C GLY A 44 -1.68 0.26 10.45
N PHE A 45 -1.28 0.41 9.20
CA PHE A 45 -0.50 1.56 8.77
C PHE A 45 -0.78 1.90 7.31
N SER A 46 -0.55 3.15 6.94
CA SER A 46 -0.60 3.61 5.56
C SER A 46 0.73 4.24 5.14
N PHE A 47 0.97 4.28 3.84
CA PHE A 47 2.07 5.01 3.23
C PHE A 47 1.73 5.37 1.78
N GLU A 48 2.41 6.37 1.23
CA GLU A 48 2.27 6.77 -0.17
C GLU A 48 3.42 6.23 -1.04
N MET A 49 3.14 5.90 -2.29
CA MET A 49 4.13 5.45 -3.26
C MET A 49 3.99 6.25 -4.54
N ALA A 50 5.10 6.50 -5.23
CA ALA A 50 5.10 7.03 -6.57
C ALA A 50 5.96 6.16 -7.48
N TRP A 51 5.56 5.98 -8.73
CA TRP A 51 6.39 5.31 -9.71
C TRP A 51 6.14 5.87 -11.10
N ASN A 52 7.20 5.90 -11.89
CA ASN A 52 7.21 6.41 -13.25
C ASN A 52 7.76 5.34 -14.17
N SER A 53 7.30 5.31 -15.42
CA SER A 53 7.93 4.53 -16.47
C SER A 53 8.10 5.41 -17.69
N ASP A 54 9.05 5.08 -18.55
CA ASP A 54 9.22 5.80 -19.82
C ASP A 54 8.02 5.58 -20.76
N ALA A 55 7.21 4.55 -20.52
CA ALA A 55 6.06 4.15 -21.33
C ALA A 55 4.71 4.66 -20.80
N THR A 56 4.62 5.13 -19.55
CA THR A 56 3.34 5.48 -18.90
C THR A 56 3.44 6.76 -18.09
N PRO A 57 2.34 7.52 -17.96
CA PRO A 57 2.28 8.64 -17.04
C PRO A 57 2.68 8.21 -15.62
N GLY A 58 3.32 9.11 -14.87
CA GLY A 58 3.65 8.85 -13.48
C GLY A 58 2.41 8.52 -12.65
N PHE A 59 2.51 7.51 -11.79
CA PHE A 59 1.46 7.09 -10.88
C PHE A 59 1.80 7.45 -9.44
N ARG A 60 0.75 7.72 -8.68
CA ARG A 60 0.80 7.82 -7.23
C ARG A 60 -0.16 6.81 -6.63
N SER A 61 0.19 6.32 -5.46
CA SER A 61 -0.56 5.31 -4.75
C SER A 61 -0.64 5.62 -3.27
N LEU A 62 -1.81 5.36 -2.69
CA LEU A 62 -2.05 5.34 -1.26
C LEU A 62 -2.26 3.88 -0.86
N VAL A 63 -1.43 3.39 0.04
CA VAL A 63 -1.41 1.98 0.46
C VAL A 63 -1.83 1.88 1.91
N PHE A 64 -2.77 0.99 2.20
CA PHE A 64 -3.25 0.67 3.54
C PHE A 64 -2.90 -0.79 3.84
N CYS A 65 -2.33 -1.06 5.01
CA CYS A 65 -1.85 -2.37 5.41
C CYS A 65 -2.39 -2.77 6.78
N VAL A 66 -2.87 -4.01 6.88
CA VAL A 66 -3.26 -4.65 8.16
C VAL A 66 -2.66 -6.05 8.22
N VAL A 67 -2.05 -6.41 9.34
CA VAL A 67 -1.63 -7.79 9.60
C VAL A 67 -2.70 -8.47 10.46
N LYS A 68 -3.35 -9.51 9.92
CA LYS A 68 -4.41 -10.24 10.59
C LYS A 68 -4.26 -11.73 10.32
N ASN A 69 -4.38 -12.57 11.35
CA ASN A 69 -4.30 -14.04 11.23
C ASN A 69 -3.02 -14.53 10.50
N GLY A 70 -1.88 -13.85 10.73
CA GLY A 70 -0.62 -14.17 10.06
C GLY A 70 -0.55 -13.79 8.57
N ARG A 71 -1.51 -13.01 8.07
CA ARG A 71 -1.58 -12.55 6.67
C ARG A 71 -1.49 -11.03 6.61
N LEU A 72 -0.75 -10.54 5.62
CA LEU A 72 -0.75 -9.12 5.26
C LEU A 72 -1.90 -8.84 4.29
N HIS A 73 -2.82 -7.99 4.71
CA HIS A 73 -3.88 -7.48 3.87
C HIS A 73 -3.47 -6.10 3.37
N VAL A 74 -3.51 -5.90 2.06
CA VAL A 74 -3.14 -4.64 1.43
C VAL A 74 -4.33 -4.11 0.64
N ALA A 75 -4.67 -2.85 0.87
CA ALA A 75 -5.58 -2.09 0.02
C ALA A 75 -4.78 -0.98 -0.68
N LEU A 76 -4.95 -0.86 -1.99
CA LEU A 76 -4.19 0.03 -2.85
C LEU A 76 -5.16 0.94 -3.59
N TYR A 77 -5.04 2.24 -3.37
CA TYR A 77 -5.60 3.23 -4.27
C TYR A 77 -4.48 3.71 -5.20
N GLN A 78 -4.76 3.78 -6.49
CA GLN A 78 -3.79 4.21 -7.49
C GLN A 78 -4.46 5.13 -8.51
N GLY A 79 -3.74 6.19 -8.87
CA GLY A 79 -4.15 7.12 -9.92
C GLY A 79 -2.94 7.71 -10.63
N THR A 80 -3.15 8.22 -11.85
CA THR A 80 -2.12 9.03 -12.51
C THR A 80 -1.88 10.29 -11.67
N GLY A 81 -0.61 10.63 -11.46
CA GLY A 81 -0.20 11.76 -10.64
C GLY A 81 -0.75 13.08 -11.16
N ILE A 82 -0.85 13.23 -12.48
CA ILE A 82 -1.51 14.38 -13.10
C ILE A 82 -3.03 14.20 -13.03
N GLY A 83 -3.67 15.01 -12.18
CA GLY A 83 -5.10 15.27 -12.17
C GLY A 83 -5.99 14.25 -11.46
N PHE A 84 -5.72 12.95 -11.55
CA PHE A 84 -6.63 11.93 -11.00
C PHE A 84 -6.35 11.60 -9.53
N TYR A 85 -5.08 11.41 -9.15
CA TYR A 85 -4.75 11.02 -7.79
C TYR A 85 -5.20 12.06 -6.77
N ASP A 86 -4.77 13.32 -6.91
CA ASP A 86 -5.08 14.36 -5.92
C ASP A 86 -6.57 14.70 -5.89
N ARG A 87 -7.26 14.63 -7.03
CA ARG A 87 -8.70 14.93 -7.14
C ARG A 87 -9.56 13.96 -6.33
N HIS A 88 -9.17 12.70 -6.28
CA HIS A 88 -9.95 11.64 -5.64
C HIS A 88 -9.30 11.12 -4.36
N LEU A 89 -8.21 11.74 -3.89
CA LEU A 89 -7.48 11.27 -2.71
C LEU A 89 -8.35 11.26 -1.45
N ALA A 90 -9.17 12.30 -1.26
CA ALA A 90 -10.07 12.40 -0.11
C ALA A 90 -11.15 11.30 -0.15
N ASP A 91 -11.79 11.11 -1.31
CA ASP A 91 -12.79 10.06 -1.52
C ASP A 91 -12.18 8.67 -1.33
N ALA A 92 -11.00 8.43 -1.92
CA ALA A 92 -10.27 7.18 -1.79
C ALA A 92 -9.91 6.88 -0.34
N ARG A 93 -9.43 7.89 0.41
CA ARG A 93 -9.14 7.75 1.84
C ARG A 93 -10.41 7.39 2.63
N ALA A 94 -11.53 8.06 2.38
CA ALA A 94 -12.80 7.72 3.04
C ALA A 94 -13.24 6.27 2.77
N VAL A 95 -13.08 5.80 1.52
CA VAL A 95 -13.33 4.40 1.16
C VAL A 95 -12.38 3.45 1.90
N MET A 96 -11.08 3.77 1.94
CA MET A 96 -10.08 2.94 2.61
C MET A 96 -10.31 2.85 4.13
N GLU A 97 -10.68 3.95 4.77
CA GLU A 97 -10.98 4.01 6.20
C GLU A 97 -12.28 3.24 6.54
N SER A 98 -13.22 3.16 5.58
CA SER A 98 -14.44 2.34 5.71
C SER A 98 -14.20 0.82 5.55
N LEU A 99 -12.98 0.40 5.17
CA LEU A 99 -12.69 -1.01 4.97
C LEU A 99 -12.76 -1.76 6.31
N HIS A 100 -13.68 -2.71 6.37
CA HIS A 100 -13.67 -3.73 7.41
C HIS A 100 -12.91 -4.94 6.92
N THR A 101 -11.90 -5.38 7.68
CA THR A 101 -11.23 -6.64 7.37
C THR A 101 -12.20 -7.80 7.61
N LEU A 102 -12.68 -8.42 6.53
CA LEU A 102 -13.42 -9.67 6.61
C LEU A 102 -12.60 -10.70 7.40
N ALA A 103 -13.27 -11.55 8.19
CA ALA A 103 -12.60 -12.67 8.82
C ALA A 103 -12.15 -13.64 7.72
N GLY A 104 -10.85 -13.63 7.39
CA GLY A 104 -10.26 -14.68 6.57
C GLY A 104 -10.22 -15.99 7.36
N PRO A 105 -10.28 -17.16 6.68
CA PRO A 105 -10.11 -18.45 7.34
C PRO A 105 -8.78 -18.47 8.11
N PRO A 106 -8.71 -19.17 9.26
CA PRO A 106 -7.49 -19.27 10.04
C PRO A 106 -6.33 -19.79 9.17
N PRO A 107 -5.08 -19.42 9.48
CA PRO A 107 -3.93 -19.96 8.77
C PRO A 107 -3.92 -21.49 8.90
N PRO A 108 -3.47 -22.22 7.87
CA PRO A 108 -3.33 -23.66 7.96
C PRO A 108 -2.44 -24.01 9.16
N THR A 109 -2.94 -24.84 10.06
CA THR A 109 -2.13 -25.41 11.15
C THR A 109 -1.11 -26.33 10.52
N THR A 110 0.17 -25.99 10.59
CA THR A 110 1.26 -26.92 10.30
C THR A 110 1.20 -28.05 11.32
N GLY A 111 0.71 -29.21 10.91
CA GLY A 111 0.79 -30.47 11.67
C GLY A 111 2.11 -31.18 11.44
#